data_AF-D5EGT0-F1
#
_entry.id   AF-D5EGT0-F1
#
_cell.length_a   1.000
_cell.length_b   1.000
_cell.length_c   1.000
_cell.angle_alpha   90.00
_cell.angle_beta   90.00
_cell.angle_gamma   90.00
#
_symmetry.space_group_name_H-M   'P 1'
#
loop_
_entity.id
_entity.type
_entity.pdbx_description
1 polymer ?
#
loop_
_entity_poly.entity_id
_entity_poly.type
_entity_poly.pdbx_seq_one_letter_code
_entity_poly.pdbx_strand_id
1 'polypeptide(L)' 'MFIPLEGQGIISAERIVAIVRHGDETAIYMKDGSVTATGFKPETLSRRYRSFVKESRRKASEFKQKLQGGGPIYDNIG' A
#
# COMPACT_ATOMS: atom_id res chain seq x y z
N MET A 1 0.32 -3.16 1.74
CA MET A 1 0.23 -2.12 0.69
C MET A 1 1.11 -2.54 -0.46
N PHE A 2 0.68 -2.36 -1.71
CA PHE A 2 1.50 -2.69 -2.89
C PHE A 2 1.79 -1.42 -3.70
N ILE A 3 3.03 -1.27 -4.15
CA ILE A 3 3.50 -0.15 -4.98
C ILE A 3 3.69 -0.66 -6.41
N PRO A 4 2.88 -0.20 -7.37
CA PRO A 4 3.09 -0.52 -8.77
C PRO A 4 4.30 0.22 -9.33
N LEU A 5 5.17 -0.55 -9.97
CA LEU A 5 6.38 -0.13 -10.65
C LEU A 5 6.14 -0.12 -12.16
N GLU A 6 6.37 1.00 -12.87
CA GLU A 6 6.38 0.97 -14.34
C GLU A 6 7.42 -0.03 -14.85
N GLY A 7 7.00 -0.91 -15.76
CA GLY A 7 7.85 -1.91 -16.40
C GLY A 7 8.28 -3.09 -15.52
N GLN A 8 8.21 -2.99 -14.19
CA GLN A 8 8.70 -4.03 -13.26
C GLN A 8 7.62 -4.69 -12.40
N GLY A 9 6.34 -4.29 -12.54
CA GLY A 9 5.22 -4.98 -11.89
C GLY A 9 4.79 -4.34 -10.57
N ILE A 10 4.69 -5.11 -9.48
CA ILE A 10 4.15 -4.65 -8.19
C ILE A 10 5.04 -5.12 -7.04
N ILE A 11 5.43 -4.22 -6.13
CA ILE A 11 6.20 -4.54 -4.92
C ILE A 11 5.34 -4.41 -3.67
N SER A 12 5.46 -5.36 -2.73
CA SER A 12 4.88 -5.19 -1.39
C SER A 12 5.68 -4.16 -0.59
N ALA A 13 4.99 -3.16 -0.05
CA ALA A 13 5.58 -2.14 0.82
C ALA A 13 6.15 -2.72 2.12
N GLU A 14 5.71 -3.91 2.54
CA GLU A 14 6.28 -4.59 3.71
C GLU A 14 7.72 -5.06 3.50
N ARG A 15 8.12 -5.22 2.23
CA ARG A 15 9.49 -5.59 1.86
C ARG A 15 10.40 -4.38 1.71
N ILE A 16 9.86 -3.16 1.75
CA ILE A 16 10.59 -1.91 1.56
C ILE A 16 11.11 -1.41 2.91
N VAL A 17 12.38 -1.00 2.91
CA VAL A 17 13.03 -0.27 4.01
C VAL A 17 12.92 1.23 3.78
N ALA A 18 13.28 1.69 2.57
CA ALA A 18 13.29 3.11 2.22
C ALA A 18 13.00 3.34 0.74
N ILE A 19 12.45 4.50 0.43
CA ILE A 19 12.28 5.01 -0.92
C ILE A 19 12.98 6.37 -0.98
N VAL A 20 14.00 6.50 -1.82
CA VAL A 20 14.89 7.66 -1.85
C VAL A 20 14.97 8.20 -3.27
N ARG A 21 14.96 9.52 -3.42
CA ARG A 21 15.21 10.17 -4.71
C ARG A 21 16.71 10.08 -5.04
N HIS A 22 17.04 9.59 -6.22
CA HIS A 22 18.42 9.53 -6.71
C HIS A 22 18.48 10.18 -8.11
N GLY A 23 18.83 11.47 -8.16
CA GLY A 23 18.76 12.27 -9.38
C GLY A 23 17.32 12.42 -9.89
N ASP A 24 17.08 11.92 -11.10
CA ASP A 24 15.76 11.93 -11.77
C ASP A 24 14.96 10.64 -11.55
N GLU A 25 15.53 9.69 -10.81
CA GLU A 25 14.93 8.39 -10.54
C GLU A 25 14.60 8.22 -9.05
N THR A 26 13.86 7.16 -8.76
CA THR A 26 13.55 6.74 -7.39
C THR A 26 14.20 5.39 -7.11
N ALA A 27 15.01 5.31 -6.05
CA ALA A 27 15.59 4.07 -5.56
C ALA A 27 14.74 3.49 -4.42
N ILE A 28 14.46 2.18 -4.49
CA ILE A 28 13.75 1.43 -3.47
C ILE A 28 14.74 0.48 -2.80
N TYR A 29 14.95 0.65 -1.51
CA TYR A 29 15.78 -0.22 -0.67
C TYR A 29 14.90 -1.30 -0.05
N MET A 30 15.27 -2.56 -0.25
CA MET A 30 14.50 -3.72 0.20
C MET A 30 15.11 -4.31 1.48
N LYS A 31 14.30 -5.03 2.27
CA LYS A 31 14.72 -5.68 3.52
C LYS A 31 15.76 -6.79 3.31
N ASP A 32 15.78 -7.39 2.13
CA ASP A 32 16.77 -8.40 1.73
C ASP A 32 18.10 -7.77 1.30
N GLY A 33 18.26 -6.44 1.40
CA GLY A 33 19.46 -5.70 1.03
C GLY A 33 19.53 -5.34 -0.45
N SER A 34 18.59 -5.81 -1.28
CA SER A 34 18.54 -5.44 -2.69
C SER A 34 18.07 -3.99 -2.89
N VAL A 35 18.49 -3.39 -4.00
CA VAL A 35 18.06 -2.05 -4.41
C VAL A 35 17.44 -2.14 -5.79
N THR A 36 16.23 -1.58 -5.93
CA THR A 36 15.57 -1.43 -7.23
C THR A 36 15.52 0.04 -7.60
N ALA A 37 16.28 0.43 -8.63
CA ALA A 37 16.12 1.72 -9.27
C ALA A 37 14.87 1.68 -10.16
N THR A 38 14.06 2.72 -10.03
CA THR A 38 12.79 2.81 -10.73
C THR A 38 12.76 4.04 -11.61
N GLY A 39 12.38 3.85 -12.88
CA GLY A 39 12.33 4.91 -13.89
C GLY A 39 11.20 5.93 -13.71
N PHE A 40 10.42 5.85 -12.62
CA PHE A 40 9.31 6.79 -12.40
C PHE A 40 9.81 8.01 -11.64
N LYS A 41 9.46 9.18 -12.17
CA LYS A 41 9.69 10.46 -11.51
C LYS A 41 8.96 10.49 -10.15
N PRO A 42 9.57 11.09 -9.09
CA PRO A 42 8.99 11.14 -7.73
C PRO A 42 7.54 11.66 -7.65
N GLU A 43 7.16 12.53 -8.58
CA GLU A 43 5.81 13.12 -8.69
C GLU A 43 4.73 12.06 -9.00
N THR A 44 5.06 11.09 -9.87
CA THR A 44 4.18 9.99 -10.26
C THR A 44 3.93 9.06 -9.08
N LEU A 45 4.97 8.77 -8.29
CA LEU A 45 4.85 7.96 -7.09
C LEU A 45 4.00 8.63 -6.02
N SER A 46 4.21 9.93 -5.78
CA SER A 46 3.43 10.71 -4.81
C SER A 46 1.93 10.74 -5.15
N ARG A 47 1.58 10.95 -6.43
CA ARG A 47 0.17 10.86 -6.88
C ARG A 47 -0.40 9.46 -6.68
N ARG A 48 0.29 8.42 -7.13
CA ARG A 48 -0.18 7.03 -7.01
C ARG A 48 -0.33 6.60 -5.55
N TYR A 49 0.59 7.01 -4.68
CA TYR A 49 0.50 6.76 -3.24
C TYR A 49 -0.71 7.44 -2.60
N ARG A 50 -0.96 8.72 -2.90
CA ARG A 50 -2.15 9.43 -2.39
C ARG A 50 -3.45 8.77 -2.83
N SER A 51 -3.54 8.35 -4.09
CA SER A 51 -4.69 7.60 -4.61
C SER A 51 -4.86 6.26 -3.90
N PHE A 52 -3.78 5.51 -3.72
CA PHE A 52 -3.80 4.23 -3.02
C PHE A 52 -4.25 4.37 -1.55
N VAL A 53 -3.73 5.36 -0.83
CA VAL A 53 -4.11 5.62 0.57
C VAL A 53 -5.58 6.01 0.67
N LYS A 54 -6.07 6.86 -0.23
CA LYS A 54 -7.48 7.26 -0.27
C LYS A 54 -8.41 6.07 -0.48
N GLU A 55 -8.08 5.20 -1.43
CA GLU A 55 -8.87 4.00 -1.72
C GLU A 55 -8.80 2.97 -0.58
N SER A 56 -7.61 2.77 -0.01
CA SER A 56 -7.42 1.85 1.13
C SER A 56 -8.20 2.30 2.36
N ARG A 57 -8.22 3.61 2.66
CA ARG A 57 -9.04 4.17 3.75
C ARG A 57 -10.52 3.93 3.51
N ARG A 58 -11.02 4.16 2.28
CA ARG A 58 -12.42 3.90 1.93
C ARG A 58 -12.79 2.44 2.17
N LYS A 59 -11.98 1.50 1.65
CA LYS A 59 -12.22 0.05 1.82
C LYS A 59 -12.16 -0.38 3.30
N ALA A 60 -11.24 0.19 4.09
CA ALA A 60 -11.15 -0.09 5.52
C ALA A 60 -12.39 0.40 6.30
N SER A 61 -12.94 1.57 5.94
CA SER A 61 -14.18 2.08 6.53
C SER A 61 -15.39 1.22 6.18
N GLU A 62 -15.53 0.82 4.91
CA GLU A 62 -16.59 -0.10 4.46
C GLU A 62 -16.51 -1.46 5.17
N PHE A 63 -15.29 -1.97 5.34
CA PHE A 63 -15.04 -3.22 6.07
C PHE A 63 -15.42 -3.12 7.55
N LYS A 64 -15.05 -2.02 8.23
CA LYS A 64 -15.47 -1.75 9.62
C LYS A 64 -16.98 -1.64 9.76
N GLN A 65 -17.64 -0.98 8.82
CA GLN A 65 -19.10 -0.81 8.85
C GLN A 65 -19.84 -2.13 8.66
N LYS A 66 -19.32 -3.03 7.80
CA LYS A 66 -19.83 -4.40 7.65
C LYS A 66 -19.64 -5.24 8.91
N LEU A 67 -18.51 -5.11 9.61
CA LEU A 67 -18.26 -5.83 10.86
C LEU A 67 -19.08 -5.31 12.03
N GLN A 68 -19.38 -4.01 12.09
CA GLN A 68 -20.24 -3.43 13.12
C GLN A 68 -21.74 -3.77 12.93
N GLY A 69 -22.13 -4.31 11.77
CA GLY A 69 -23.47 -4.84 11.54
C GLY A 69 -23.71 -6.27 12.04
N GLY A 70 -22.68 -6.96 12.54
CA GLY A 70 -22.80 -8.27 13.18
C GLY A 70 -22.96 -8.11 14.69
N GLY A 71 -24.20 -7.93 15.16
CA GLY A 71 -24.53 -8.02 16.59
C GLY A 71 -24.17 -9.40 17.17
N PRO A 72 -23.99 -9.50 18.50
CA PRO A 72 -23.55 -10.74 19.14
C PRO A 72 -24.54 -11.89 18.88
N ILE A 73 -24.03 -12.98 18.30
CA ILE A 73 -24.74 -14.27 18.22
C ILE A 73 -24.59 -14.94 19.58
N TYR A 74 -25.25 -14.41 20.61
CA TYR A 74 -25.50 -15.11 21.86
C TYR A 74 -26.83 -14.59 22.39
N ASP A 75 -27.91 -15.30 22.06
CA ASP A 75 -29.12 -15.43 22.88
C ASP A 75 -30.14 -16.30 22.12
N ASN A 76 -30.08 -17.61 22.35
CA ASN A 76 -31.23 -18.52 22.41
C ASN A 76 -30.75 -19.96 22.67
N ILE A 77 -30.40 -20.22 23.92
CA ILE A 77 -30.48 -21.56 24.52
C ILE A 77 -31.18 -21.34 25.87
N GLY A 78 -32.51 -21.37 25.83
CA GLY A 78 -33.42 -21.26 26.96
C GLY A 78 -34.73 -21.93 26.58
#